data_AF-A0A093CBW5-F1
#
_entry.id   AF-A0A093CBW5-F1
#
_cell.length_a   1.000
_cell.length_b   1.000
_cell.length_c   1.000
_cell.angle_alpha   90.00
_cell.angle_beta   90.00
_cell.angle_gamma   90.00
#
_symmetry.space_group_name_H-M   'P 1'
#
loop_
_entity.id
_entity.type
_entity.pdbx_description
1 polymer ?
#
loop_
_entity_poly.entity_id
_entity_poly.type
_entity_poly.pdbx_seq_one_letter_code
_entity_poly.pdbx_strand_id
1 'polypeptide(L)'
;HSSSRFNLSKNRELQKLPALKDAPPHEREELFIQKLRQCCVLFDFISDPLSDLKFKEVKRAGLNEMVEYITHNRDVVTEAIYPEAVIMFSVNLFRTLPPSSNPTGAEFDPEEDEPTLEAAWPHLQLVYEFFLRFLESPDFQPNVAKKYIDQKFVLSLLDLFDSEDPRERDFLKTILHRIYGKFLGLRAYVRRQINNIFYRFIYETEHHNGIAELLEILGSIINGFALPLKEEHKMFLIRVLLPLHKVKSLSVYHPQLAYCVVQFLEKDSSLTEPVIVGLLKFWPKTHSPKEVMFLNELEEILDVIEPSEFVKVMEPLFRQLAKCVSSPHFQVAERALYYWNNEYIMSLISDNAAKILPIMFPALYKNSKSHWNK
;
A
#
# COMPACT_ATOMS: atom_id res chain seq x y z
N HIS A 1 -0.73 1.66 26.52
CA HIS A 1 0.73 1.81 26.29
C HIS A 1 1.07 1.53 24.81
N SER A 2 0.36 2.16 23.86
CA SER A 2 0.29 1.73 22.45
C SER A 2 0.81 2.75 21.45
N SER A 3 1.64 3.72 21.86
CA SER A 3 2.19 4.74 20.96
C SER A 3 3.73 4.69 20.97
N SER A 4 4.32 5.11 19.85
CA SER A 4 5.72 4.93 19.53
C SER A 4 6.67 5.58 20.53
N ARG A 5 7.78 4.90 20.85
CA ARG A 5 8.78 5.45 21.79
C ARG A 5 9.70 6.43 21.07
N PHE A 6 9.40 7.72 21.20
CA PHE A 6 10.30 8.79 20.76
C PHE A 6 11.45 8.95 21.75
N ASN A 7 12.68 9.09 21.24
CA ASN A 7 13.83 9.47 22.06
C ASN A 7 13.74 10.97 22.40
N LEU A 8 13.07 11.28 23.51
CA LEU A 8 12.81 12.66 23.93
C LEU A 8 14.09 13.50 24.03
N SER A 9 14.00 14.75 23.55
CA SER A 9 15.13 15.68 23.62
C SER A 9 15.38 16.12 25.06
N LYS A 10 16.66 16.15 25.48
CA LYS A 10 17.06 16.57 26.84
C LYS A 10 16.71 18.03 27.13
N ASN A 11 16.82 18.90 26.13
CA ASN A 11 16.37 20.29 26.21
C ASN A 11 15.17 20.49 25.27
N ARG A 12 14.03 20.93 25.83
CA ARG A 12 12.74 21.11 25.15
C ARG A 12 12.31 22.56 25.04
N GLU A 13 13.14 23.50 25.53
CA GLU A 13 12.82 24.92 25.50
C GLU A 13 13.06 25.49 24.10
N LEU A 14 11.96 25.80 23.41
CA LEU A 14 12.01 26.44 22.10
C LEU A 14 11.90 27.96 22.23
N GLN A 15 12.73 28.65 21.44
CA GLN A 15 12.64 30.09 21.26
C GLN A 15 11.67 30.40 20.13
N LYS A 16 10.75 31.36 20.33
CA LYS A 16 9.86 31.80 19.25
C LYS A 16 10.66 32.65 18.25
N LEU A 17 11.11 32.00 17.18
CA LEU A 17 11.86 32.66 16.10
C LEU A 17 10.97 33.64 15.32
N PRO A 18 11.54 34.71 14.72
CA PRO A 18 10.82 35.64 13.84
C PRO A 18 10.08 34.92 12.71
N ALA A 19 9.06 35.57 12.14
CA ALA A 19 8.35 35.04 10.99
C ALA A 19 9.19 35.19 9.70
N LEU A 20 9.17 34.18 8.83
CA LEU A 20 9.93 34.15 7.57
C LEU A 20 9.55 35.30 6.64
N LYS A 21 8.26 35.68 6.65
CA LYS A 21 7.74 36.81 5.85
C LYS A 21 8.32 38.16 6.26
N ASP A 22 8.64 38.32 7.55
CA ASP A 22 9.11 39.59 8.12
C ASP A 22 10.65 39.72 8.03
N ALA A 23 11.35 38.62 7.75
CA ALA A 23 12.80 38.61 7.60
C ALA A 23 13.27 39.17 6.24
N PRO A 24 14.39 39.90 6.19
CA PRO A 24 15.03 40.34 4.95
C PRO A 24 15.39 39.14 4.05
N PRO A 25 15.30 39.25 2.71
CA PRO A 25 15.54 38.13 1.80
C PRO A 25 16.87 37.38 2.01
N HIS A 26 17.93 38.09 2.40
CA HIS A 26 19.26 37.51 2.63
C HIS A 26 19.39 36.73 3.96
N GLU A 27 18.49 36.95 4.93
CA GLU A 27 18.47 36.23 6.21
C GLU A 27 17.47 35.08 6.23
N ARG A 28 16.57 35.00 5.22
CA ARG A 28 15.49 34.01 5.18
C ARG A 28 15.98 32.58 5.14
N GLU A 29 17.03 32.29 4.38
CA GLU A 29 17.60 30.94 4.28
C GLU A 29 18.14 30.47 5.63
N GLU A 30 18.95 31.30 6.29
CA GLU A 30 19.51 30.99 7.62
C GLU A 30 18.40 30.86 8.67
N LEU A 31 17.39 31.73 8.65
CA LEU A 31 16.23 31.63 9.54
C LEU A 31 15.42 30.34 9.31
N PHE A 32 15.29 29.92 8.05
CA PHE A 32 14.62 28.67 7.69
C PHE A 32 15.39 27.45 8.18
N ILE A 33 16.72 27.44 8.03
CA ILE A 33 17.60 26.42 8.61
C ILE A 33 17.47 26.36 10.14
N GLN A 34 17.44 27.52 10.80
CA GLN A 34 17.25 27.57 12.26
C GLN A 34 15.90 26.98 12.68
N LYS A 35 14.82 27.25 11.93
CA LYS A 35 13.49 26.65 12.18
C LYS A 35 13.50 25.13 11.97
N LEU A 36 14.16 24.62 10.92
CA LEU A 36 14.31 23.17 10.68
C LEU A 36 15.03 22.48 11.84
N ARG A 37 16.16 23.04 12.29
CA ARG A 37 16.92 22.53 13.44
C ARG A 37 16.09 22.57 14.72
N GLN A 38 15.34 23.64 14.94
CA GLN A 38 14.45 23.78 16.10
C GLN A 38 13.34 22.71 16.11
N CYS A 39 12.82 22.36 14.93
CA CYS A 39 11.79 21.32 14.78
C CYS A 39 12.32 19.89 14.98
N CYS A 40 13.63 19.69 15.14
CA CYS A 40 14.22 18.41 15.54
C CYS A 40 14.04 18.10 17.03
N VAL A 41 13.61 19.06 17.85
CA VAL A 41 13.29 18.83 19.25
C VAL A 41 12.01 18.01 19.38
N LEU A 42 12.09 16.87 20.06
CA LEU A 42 10.98 15.93 20.26
C LEU A 42 10.28 16.18 21.59
N PHE A 43 8.95 16.17 21.57
CA PHE A 43 8.11 16.36 22.74
C PHE A 43 7.38 15.07 23.10
N ASP A 44 7.08 14.92 24.39
CA ASP A 44 6.27 13.81 24.88
C ASP A 44 4.79 14.14 24.74
N PHE A 45 4.06 13.29 24.02
CA PHE A 45 2.60 13.38 23.88
C PHE A 45 1.87 12.28 24.65
N ILE A 46 2.59 11.35 25.28
CA ILE A 46 2.04 10.14 25.88
C ILE A 46 2.18 10.18 27.41
N SER A 47 3.42 10.28 27.92
CA SER A 47 3.66 10.13 29.37
C SER A 47 3.21 11.36 30.14
N ASP A 48 3.35 12.54 29.53
CA ASP A 48 2.82 13.80 30.06
C ASP A 48 2.24 14.66 28.94
N PRO A 49 0.98 14.42 28.54
CA PRO A 49 0.33 15.12 27.43
C PRO A 49 0.23 16.64 27.65
N LEU A 50 0.14 17.07 28.91
CA LEU A 50 -0.01 18.46 29.32
C LEU A 50 1.34 19.16 29.55
N SER A 51 2.47 18.47 29.42
CA SER A 51 3.79 19.09 29.46
C SER A 51 4.03 19.98 28.25
N ASP A 52 4.88 20.98 28.42
CA ASP A 52 5.49 21.75 27.32
C ASP A 52 4.50 22.37 26.32
N LEU A 53 3.24 22.61 26.69
CA LEU A 53 2.18 23.08 25.77
C LEU A 53 2.61 24.32 24.99
N LYS A 54 3.28 25.26 25.66
CA LYS A 54 3.86 26.45 25.03
C LYS A 54 4.85 26.09 23.92
N PHE A 55 5.77 25.17 24.16
CA PHE A 55 6.82 24.79 23.21
C PHE A 55 6.30 23.84 22.13
N LYS A 56 5.34 22.96 22.45
CA LYS A 56 4.58 22.17 21.48
C LYS A 56 3.88 23.09 20.46
N GLU A 57 3.27 24.18 20.93
CA GLU A 57 2.64 25.17 20.04
C GLU A 57 3.66 25.95 19.21
N VAL A 58 4.82 26.32 19.78
CA VAL A 58 5.92 26.96 19.01
C VAL A 58 6.37 26.06 17.87
N LYS A 59 6.58 24.75 18.12
CA LYS A 59 6.95 23.80 17.07
C LYS A 59 5.84 23.63 16.03
N ARG A 60 4.58 23.50 16.45
CA ARG A 60 3.43 23.38 15.55
C ARG A 60 3.33 24.59 14.61
N ALA A 61 3.39 25.80 15.15
CA ALA A 61 3.34 27.03 14.38
C ALA A 61 4.55 27.16 13.43
N GLY A 62 5.75 26.79 13.88
CA GLY A 62 6.96 26.79 13.05
C GLY A 62 6.88 25.81 11.88
N LEU A 63 6.41 24.58 12.11
CA LEU A 63 6.20 23.59 11.05
C LEU A 63 5.15 24.07 10.03
N ASN A 64 4.01 24.60 10.51
CA ASN A 64 2.95 25.12 9.64
C ASN A 64 3.45 26.29 8.77
N GLU A 65 4.19 27.22 9.36
CA GLU A 65 4.81 28.32 8.62
C GLU A 65 5.79 27.82 7.55
N MET A 66 6.61 26.79 7.86
CA MET A 66 7.53 26.21 6.87
C MET A 66 6.80 25.52 5.72
N VAL A 67 5.69 24.83 5.98
CA VAL A 67 4.81 24.24 4.95
C VAL A 67 4.25 25.33 4.04
N GLU A 68 3.69 26.40 4.61
CA GLU A 68 3.17 27.53 3.83
C GLU A 68 4.28 28.20 3.02
N TYR A 69 5.46 28.40 3.62
CA TYR A 69 6.59 29.07 3.00
C TYR A 69 7.12 28.30 1.78
N ILE A 70 7.34 26.99 1.89
CA ILE A 70 7.83 26.17 0.76
C ILE A 70 6.76 25.98 -0.33
N THR A 71 5.48 26.05 0.03
CA THR A 71 4.37 25.87 -0.93
C THR A 71 4.18 27.12 -1.80
N HIS A 72 4.30 28.33 -1.22
CA HIS A 72 3.95 29.58 -1.93
C HIS A 72 5.14 30.34 -2.51
N ASN A 73 6.38 29.99 -2.12
CA ASN A 73 7.58 30.66 -2.61
C ASN A 73 8.39 29.74 -3.52
N ARG A 74 9.11 30.34 -4.48
CA ARG A 74 10.06 29.65 -5.35
C ARG A 74 11.48 29.89 -4.86
N ASP A 75 12.40 29.05 -5.35
CA ASP A 75 13.83 29.08 -5.06
C ASP A 75 14.16 28.91 -3.57
N VAL A 76 13.23 28.33 -2.78
CA VAL A 76 13.42 28.05 -1.35
C VAL A 76 14.32 26.84 -1.13
N VAL A 77 14.29 25.87 -2.05
CA VAL A 77 14.98 24.58 -1.92
C VAL A 77 16.42 24.70 -2.42
N THR A 78 17.27 25.36 -1.63
CA THR A 78 18.70 25.49 -1.89
C THR A 78 19.49 24.23 -1.48
N GLU A 79 20.75 24.12 -1.88
CA GLU A 79 21.62 22.99 -1.50
C GLU A 79 21.79 22.83 0.02
N ALA A 80 21.76 23.94 0.78
CA ALA A 80 21.89 23.93 2.24
C ALA A 80 20.65 23.37 2.96
N ILE A 81 19.48 23.43 2.33
CA ILE A 81 18.21 22.97 2.92
C ILE A 81 18.09 21.44 2.90
N TYR A 82 18.64 20.76 1.89
CA TYR A 82 18.52 19.29 1.76
C TYR A 82 18.94 18.49 3.00
N PRO A 83 20.15 18.68 3.57
CA PRO A 83 20.55 17.92 4.75
C PRO A 83 19.64 18.22 5.94
N GLU A 84 19.28 19.48 6.17
CA GLU A 84 18.47 19.91 7.31
C GLU A 84 17.03 19.37 7.22
N ALA A 85 16.42 19.39 6.02
CA ALA A 85 15.10 18.84 5.78
C ALA A 85 15.06 17.30 6.00
N VAL A 86 16.06 16.58 5.47
CA VAL A 86 16.16 15.12 5.62
C VAL A 86 16.43 14.73 7.07
N ILE A 87 17.28 15.47 7.78
CA ILE A 87 17.55 15.24 9.21
C ILE A 87 16.28 15.51 10.03
N MET A 88 15.61 16.64 9.79
CA MET A 88 14.38 17.00 10.51
C MET A 88 13.29 15.93 10.32
N PHE A 89 13.10 15.44 9.08
CA PHE A 89 12.21 14.33 8.80
C PHE A 89 12.65 13.05 9.55
N SER A 90 13.91 12.65 9.42
CA SER A 90 14.43 11.41 10.01
C SER A 90 14.30 11.39 11.54
N VAL A 91 14.62 12.49 12.22
CA VAL A 91 14.56 12.61 13.68
C VAL A 91 13.11 12.54 14.17
N ASN A 92 12.16 13.11 13.43
CA ASN A 92 10.76 13.13 13.83
C ASN A 92 10.02 11.82 13.51
N LEU A 93 10.36 11.11 12.43
CA LEU A 93 9.60 9.91 12.01
C LEU A 93 10.26 8.60 12.39
N PHE A 94 11.56 8.44 12.17
CA PHE A 94 12.21 7.12 12.26
C PHE A 94 12.35 6.67 13.71
N ARG A 95 11.47 5.75 14.08
CA ARG A 95 11.30 5.22 15.43
C ARG A 95 10.88 3.76 15.34
N THR A 96 11.09 3.04 16.43
CA THR A 96 10.50 1.70 16.58
C THR A 96 9.01 1.88 16.89
N LEU A 97 8.17 1.26 16.07
CA LEU A 97 6.73 1.22 16.29
C LEU A 97 6.41 0.49 17.62
N PRO A 98 5.34 0.89 18.31
CA PRO A 98 4.92 0.23 19.54
C PRO A 98 4.50 -1.22 19.23
N PRO A 99 4.54 -2.13 20.22
CA PRO A 99 3.90 -3.44 20.09
C PRO A 99 2.44 -3.26 19.71
N SER A 100 1.92 -4.15 18.86
CA SER A 100 0.53 -4.06 18.44
C SER A 100 -0.42 -4.10 19.63
N SER A 101 -1.44 -3.25 19.62
CA SER A 101 -2.52 -3.29 20.61
C SER A 101 -3.54 -4.39 20.33
N ASN A 102 -3.56 -4.90 19.11
CA ASN A 102 -4.61 -5.78 18.65
C ASN A 102 -4.30 -7.23 19.05
N PRO A 103 -5.34 -8.02 19.42
CA PRO A 103 -5.15 -9.41 19.78
C PRO A 103 -4.58 -10.19 18.59
N THR A 104 -3.73 -11.17 18.88
CA THR A 104 -3.17 -12.08 17.86
C THR A 104 -3.78 -13.46 18.03
N GLY A 105 -4.10 -14.15 16.93
CA GLY A 105 -4.65 -15.50 17.00
C GLY A 105 -5.41 -15.93 15.77
N ALA A 106 -5.84 -17.19 15.76
CA ALA A 106 -6.58 -17.78 14.63
C ALA A 106 -8.05 -17.37 14.56
N GLU A 107 -8.62 -16.88 15.66
CA GLU A 107 -10.02 -16.43 15.77
C GLU A 107 -10.18 -14.92 15.56
N PHE A 108 -9.06 -14.22 15.35
CA PHE A 108 -9.02 -12.78 15.22
C PHE A 108 -9.16 -12.38 13.74
N ASP A 109 -10.07 -11.43 13.48
CA ASP A 109 -10.29 -10.82 12.18
C ASP A 109 -9.70 -9.41 12.17
N PRO A 110 -8.64 -9.15 11.38
CA PRO A 110 -8.05 -7.80 11.26
C PRO A 110 -9.00 -6.74 10.73
N GLU A 111 -10.15 -7.10 10.14
CA GLU A 111 -11.17 -6.12 9.76
C GLU A 111 -11.90 -5.51 10.95
N GLU A 112 -11.89 -6.19 12.11
CA GLU A 112 -12.52 -5.72 13.34
C GLU A 112 -11.60 -4.82 14.18
N ASP A 113 -10.38 -4.56 13.69
CA ASP A 113 -9.39 -3.77 14.41
C ASP A 113 -9.79 -2.31 14.58
N GLU A 114 -9.78 -1.85 15.83
CA GLU A 114 -9.83 -0.43 16.13
C GLU A 114 -8.45 0.19 15.88
N PRO A 115 -8.33 1.17 14.96
CA PRO A 115 -7.02 1.73 14.64
C PRO A 115 -6.48 2.55 15.83
N THR A 116 -5.30 2.19 16.32
CA THR A 116 -4.60 3.04 17.30
C THR A 116 -4.04 4.27 16.62
N LEU A 117 -4.57 5.43 17.02
CA LEU A 117 -4.11 6.72 16.53
C LEU A 117 -2.82 7.17 17.23
N GLU A 118 -1.87 7.71 16.46
CA GLU A 118 -0.60 8.22 17.00
C GLU A 118 -0.83 9.53 17.77
N ALA A 119 -0.38 9.59 19.03
CA ALA A 119 -0.62 10.74 19.92
C ALA A 119 0.14 12.00 19.47
N ALA A 120 1.33 11.81 18.87
CA ALA A 120 2.15 12.90 18.35
C ALA A 120 1.69 13.43 16.98
N TRP A 121 0.55 12.96 16.47
CA TRP A 121 0.02 13.31 15.15
C TRP A 121 -0.02 14.82 14.82
N PRO A 122 -0.37 15.74 15.75
CA PRO A 122 -0.36 17.18 15.45
C PRO A 122 0.99 17.73 14.99
N HIS A 123 2.10 17.10 15.38
CA HIS A 123 3.42 17.42 14.85
C HIS A 123 3.78 16.57 13.64
N LEU A 124 3.53 15.25 13.69
CA LEU A 124 3.92 14.33 12.62
C LEU A 124 3.23 14.66 11.29
N GLN A 125 1.95 15.02 11.32
CA GLN A 125 1.20 15.43 10.14
C GLN A 125 1.91 16.57 9.39
N LEU A 126 2.36 17.59 10.12
CA LEU A 126 3.03 18.75 9.52
C LEU A 126 4.43 18.39 9.01
N VAL A 127 5.13 17.46 9.66
CA VAL A 127 6.43 16.97 9.17
C VAL A 127 6.25 16.16 7.87
N TYR A 128 5.24 15.31 7.80
CA TYR A 128 4.88 14.57 6.59
C TYR A 128 4.48 15.51 5.46
N GLU A 129 3.60 16.47 5.72
CA GLU A 129 3.16 17.47 4.74
C GLU A 129 4.34 18.32 4.25
N PHE A 130 5.19 18.79 5.16
CA PHE A 130 6.40 19.54 4.82
C PHE A 130 7.29 18.74 3.86
N PHE A 131 7.60 17.49 4.20
CA PHE A 131 8.50 16.67 3.40
C PHE A 131 7.90 16.31 2.05
N LEU A 132 6.58 16.09 1.99
CA LEU A 132 5.87 15.88 0.72
C LEU A 132 5.98 17.12 -0.17
N ARG A 133 5.71 18.32 0.35
CA ARG A 133 5.83 19.58 -0.43
C ARG A 133 7.28 19.86 -0.83
N PHE A 134 8.24 19.52 0.03
CA PHE A 134 9.67 19.58 -0.29
C PHE A 134 10.03 18.67 -1.48
N LEU A 135 9.54 17.42 -1.50
CA LEU A 135 9.75 16.50 -2.61
C LEU A 135 9.02 16.93 -3.90
N GLU A 136 7.83 17.51 -3.77
CA GLU A 136 7.00 17.96 -4.90
C GLU A 136 7.38 19.32 -5.47
N SER A 137 8.20 20.08 -4.73
CA SER A 137 8.69 21.38 -5.19
C SER A 137 9.32 21.30 -6.59
N PRO A 138 9.00 22.24 -7.50
CA PRO A 138 9.61 22.30 -8.82
C PRO A 138 11.12 22.55 -8.75
N ASP A 139 11.60 23.14 -7.66
CA ASP A 139 13.02 23.47 -7.43
C ASP A 139 13.80 22.28 -6.87
N PHE A 140 13.13 21.16 -6.59
CA PHE A 140 13.75 19.95 -6.05
C PHE A 140 14.65 19.25 -7.09
N GLN A 141 15.91 19.04 -6.73
CA GLN A 141 16.94 18.43 -7.55
C GLN A 141 17.34 17.05 -7.00
N PRO A 142 16.91 15.94 -7.66
CA PRO A 142 17.22 14.58 -7.21
C PRO A 142 18.74 14.29 -7.11
N ASN A 143 19.56 14.94 -7.94
CA ASN A 143 21.01 14.75 -7.95
C ASN A 143 21.72 15.26 -6.69
N VAL A 144 21.16 16.28 -6.03
CA VAL A 144 21.66 16.78 -4.74
C VAL A 144 21.11 15.92 -3.61
N ALA A 145 19.80 15.66 -3.63
CA ALA A 145 19.08 14.90 -2.61
C ALA A 145 19.58 13.45 -2.42
N LYS A 146 20.06 12.79 -3.49
CA LYS A 146 20.53 11.39 -3.44
C LYS A 146 21.70 11.15 -2.47
N LYS A 147 22.39 12.21 -2.05
CA LYS A 147 23.46 12.15 -1.02
C LYS A 147 22.90 11.90 0.38
N TYR A 148 21.64 12.24 0.60
CA TYR A 148 20.97 12.21 1.91
C TYR A 148 19.81 11.21 1.94
N ILE A 149 19.12 11.00 0.82
CA ILE A 149 18.09 9.97 0.66
C ILE A 149 18.76 8.73 0.08
N ASP A 150 19.29 7.88 0.96
CA ASP A 150 19.99 6.65 0.63
C ASP A 150 19.16 5.39 0.91
N GLN A 151 19.77 4.22 0.75
CA GLN A 151 19.11 2.93 1.03
C GLN A 151 18.69 2.77 2.49
N LYS A 152 19.44 3.37 3.43
CA LYS A 152 19.10 3.31 4.85
C LYS A 152 17.87 4.17 5.15
N PHE A 153 17.79 5.36 4.57
CA PHE A 153 16.60 6.21 4.65
C PHE A 153 15.36 5.47 4.14
N VAL A 154 15.45 4.83 2.96
CA VAL A 154 14.34 4.06 2.39
C VAL A 154 13.94 2.88 3.28
N LEU A 155 14.90 2.17 3.87
CA LEU A 155 14.60 1.07 4.78
C LEU A 155 13.84 1.56 6.02
N SER A 156 14.33 2.61 6.68
CA SER A 156 13.66 3.19 7.85
C SER A 156 12.26 3.73 7.51
N LEU A 157 12.07 4.24 6.28
CA LEU A 157 10.76 4.69 5.81
C LEU A 157 9.80 3.50 5.60
N LEU A 158 10.30 2.39 5.05
CA LEU A 158 9.51 1.19 4.83
C LEU A 158 9.10 0.53 6.15
N ASP A 159 9.96 0.54 7.17
CA ASP A 159 9.63 -0.01 8.50
C ASP A 159 8.43 0.70 9.15
N LEU A 160 8.12 1.95 8.76
CA LEU A 160 6.97 2.69 9.28
C LEU A 160 5.62 2.29 8.64
N PHE A 161 5.62 1.53 7.53
CA PHE A 161 4.37 1.07 6.90
C PHE A 161 3.58 0.11 7.80
N ASP A 162 4.21 -0.45 8.83
CA ASP A 162 3.53 -1.28 9.83
C ASP A 162 2.82 -0.47 10.93
N SER A 163 2.78 0.87 10.81
CA SER A 163 2.04 1.75 11.74
C SER A 163 0.54 1.40 11.74
N GLU A 164 -0.07 1.32 12.93
CA GLU A 164 -1.51 1.08 13.08
C GLU A 164 -2.34 2.29 12.62
N ASP A 165 -1.75 3.50 12.59
CA ASP A 165 -2.43 4.72 12.18
C ASP A 165 -2.55 4.81 10.64
N PRO A 166 -3.76 4.67 10.06
CA PRO A 166 -3.94 4.70 8.61
C PRO A 166 -3.54 6.05 7.98
N ARG A 167 -3.61 7.14 8.76
CA ARG A 167 -3.21 8.47 8.28
C ARG A 167 -1.71 8.52 8.02
N GLU A 168 -0.92 7.89 8.89
CA GLU A 168 0.53 7.77 8.72
C GLU A 168 0.86 6.95 7.47
N ARG A 169 0.19 5.80 7.28
CA ARG A 169 0.39 4.94 6.11
C ARG A 169 0.06 5.63 4.79
N ASP A 170 -0.97 6.47 4.73
CA ASP A 170 -1.32 7.21 3.50
C ASP A 170 -0.25 8.26 3.10
N PHE A 171 0.34 8.96 4.08
CA PHE A 171 1.48 9.84 3.81
C PHE A 171 2.72 9.06 3.37
N LEU A 172 3.04 7.95 4.06
CA LEU A 172 4.17 7.08 3.71
C LEU A 172 4.03 6.55 2.29
N LYS A 173 2.83 6.12 1.91
CA LYS A 173 2.49 5.68 0.55
C LYS A 173 2.87 6.73 -0.49
N THR A 174 2.39 7.95 -0.28
CA THR A 174 2.62 9.05 -1.20
C THR A 174 4.09 9.43 -1.28
N ILE A 175 4.78 9.54 -0.14
CA ILE A 175 6.21 9.89 -0.06
C ILE A 175 7.06 8.82 -0.73
N LEU A 176 6.84 7.54 -0.43
CA LEU A 176 7.59 6.44 -1.04
C LEU A 176 7.37 6.40 -2.57
N HIS A 177 6.14 6.64 -3.04
CA HIS A 177 5.85 6.73 -4.46
C HIS A 177 6.61 7.89 -5.14
N ARG A 178 6.66 9.08 -4.52
CA ARG A 178 7.46 10.22 -5.03
C ARG A 178 8.95 9.91 -5.06
N ILE A 179 9.48 9.27 -4.01
CA ILE A 179 10.88 8.83 -3.96
C ILE A 179 11.16 7.83 -5.09
N TYR A 180 10.32 6.81 -5.27
CA TYR A 180 10.47 5.82 -6.34
C TYR A 180 10.47 6.46 -7.74
N GLY A 181 9.58 7.45 -7.95
CA GLY A 181 9.48 8.20 -9.20
C GLY A 181 10.75 8.99 -9.51
N LYS A 182 11.24 9.78 -8.54
CA LYS A 182 12.36 10.73 -8.69
C LYS A 182 13.75 10.08 -8.64
N PHE A 183 13.92 8.98 -7.91
CA PHE A 183 15.23 8.35 -7.69
C PHE A 183 15.37 7.02 -8.43
N LEU A 184 15.79 7.08 -9.69
CA LEU A 184 15.99 5.89 -10.53
C LEU A 184 16.94 4.85 -9.88
N GLY A 185 17.99 5.31 -9.19
CA GLY A 185 18.97 4.44 -8.52
C GLY A 185 18.42 3.69 -7.31
N LEU A 186 17.30 4.12 -6.73
CA LEU A 186 16.67 3.47 -5.57
C LEU A 186 15.57 2.47 -5.98
N ARG A 187 15.10 2.48 -7.23
CA ARG A 187 13.96 1.65 -7.68
C ARG A 187 14.16 0.16 -7.44
N ALA A 188 15.34 -0.37 -7.79
CA ALA A 188 15.66 -1.77 -7.58
C ALA A 188 15.67 -2.13 -6.08
N TYR A 189 16.21 -1.23 -5.24
CA TYR A 189 16.27 -1.41 -3.80
C TYR A 189 14.86 -1.40 -3.17
N VAL A 190 14.03 -0.41 -3.52
CA VAL A 190 12.63 -0.31 -3.05
C VAL A 190 11.85 -1.59 -3.37
N ARG A 191 11.87 -2.04 -4.64
CA ARG A 191 11.17 -3.28 -5.03
C ARG A 191 11.67 -4.49 -4.26
N ARG A 192 12.99 -4.62 -4.07
CA ARG A 192 13.56 -5.72 -3.31
C ARG A 192 13.12 -5.70 -1.85
N GLN A 193 13.08 -4.53 -1.20
CA GLN A 193 12.66 -4.45 0.20
C GLN A 193 11.16 -4.69 0.38
N ILE A 194 10.31 -4.17 -0.53
CA ILE A 194 8.88 -4.51 -0.52
C ILE A 194 8.68 -6.02 -0.69
N ASN A 195 9.44 -6.67 -1.59
CA ASN A 195 9.40 -8.12 -1.72
C ASN A 195 9.79 -8.84 -0.43
N ASN A 196 10.81 -8.38 0.28
CA ASN A 196 11.21 -8.96 1.57
C ASN A 196 10.09 -8.84 2.62
N ILE A 197 9.42 -7.69 2.67
CA ILE A 197 8.25 -7.47 3.53
C ILE A 197 7.15 -8.47 3.18
N PHE A 198 6.81 -8.61 1.90
CA PHE A 198 5.81 -9.57 1.46
C PHE A 198 6.20 -11.02 1.72
N TYR A 199 7.46 -11.41 1.55
CA TYR A 199 7.92 -12.75 1.90
C TYR A 199 7.74 -13.03 3.40
N ARG A 200 8.16 -12.10 4.26
CA ARG A 200 7.97 -12.23 5.71
C ARG A 200 6.49 -12.29 6.08
N PHE A 201 5.67 -11.45 5.47
CA PHE A 201 4.22 -11.45 5.67
C PHE A 201 3.58 -12.79 5.27
N ILE A 202 3.88 -13.32 4.07
CA ILE A 202 3.25 -14.54 3.54
C ILE A 202 3.71 -15.80 4.27
N TYR A 203 4.99 -15.88 4.66
CA TYR A 203 5.61 -17.14 5.08
C TYR A 203 6.01 -17.19 6.56
N GLU A 204 6.05 -16.05 7.26
CA GLU A 204 6.53 -15.99 8.65
C GLU A 204 5.48 -15.44 9.61
N THR A 205 4.95 -14.24 9.36
CA THR A 205 4.15 -13.50 10.36
C THR A 205 2.65 -13.52 10.11
N GLU A 206 2.20 -13.58 8.86
CA GLU A 206 0.79 -13.36 8.46
C GLU A 206 0.16 -12.06 9.02
N HIS A 207 1.00 -11.11 9.45
CA HIS A 207 0.58 -9.84 10.02
C HIS A 207 1.52 -8.72 9.57
N HIS A 208 0.92 -7.67 9.00
CA HIS A 208 1.55 -6.40 8.63
C HIS A 208 0.45 -5.40 8.23
N ASN A 209 0.45 -4.19 8.78
CA ASN A 209 -0.65 -3.24 8.60
C ASN A 209 -0.67 -2.54 7.23
N GLY A 210 0.50 -2.36 6.61
CA GLY A 210 0.66 -1.58 5.37
C GLY A 210 0.63 -2.35 4.04
N ILE A 211 0.08 -3.56 3.98
CA ILE A 211 0.12 -4.38 2.75
C ILE A 211 -0.69 -3.73 1.61
N ALA A 212 -1.87 -3.19 1.92
CA ALA A 212 -2.72 -2.53 0.94
C ALA A 212 -2.02 -1.32 0.30
N GLU A 213 -1.43 -0.44 1.12
CA GLU A 213 -0.76 0.76 0.67
C GLU A 213 0.49 0.44 -0.17
N LEU A 214 1.25 -0.59 0.21
CA LEU A 214 2.39 -1.06 -0.59
C LEU A 214 1.94 -1.61 -1.96
N LEU A 215 0.81 -2.32 -2.01
CA LEU A 215 0.23 -2.80 -3.26
C LEU A 215 -0.27 -1.66 -4.15
N GLU A 216 -0.85 -0.58 -3.61
CA GLU A 216 -1.23 0.59 -4.42
C GLU A 216 -0.03 1.21 -5.13
N ILE A 217 1.10 1.35 -4.42
CA ILE A 217 2.34 1.85 -5.03
C ILE A 217 2.80 0.89 -6.13
N LEU A 218 2.78 -0.42 -5.87
CA LEU A 218 3.18 -1.42 -6.84
C LEU A 218 2.26 -1.42 -8.07
N GLY A 219 0.95 -1.23 -7.92
CA GLY A 219 0.01 -1.11 -9.03
C GLY A 219 0.41 0.02 -9.97
N SER A 220 0.74 1.20 -9.43
CA SER A 220 1.26 2.32 -10.23
C SER A 220 2.60 1.98 -10.90
N ILE A 221 3.50 1.29 -10.20
CA ILE A 221 4.80 0.85 -10.73
C ILE A 221 4.63 -0.14 -11.89
N ILE A 222 3.73 -1.11 -11.76
CA ILE A 222 3.45 -2.15 -12.76
C ILE A 222 2.89 -1.51 -14.04
N ASN A 223 1.96 -0.56 -13.90
CA ASN A 223 1.45 0.19 -15.05
C ASN A 223 2.58 0.94 -15.80
N GLY A 224 3.61 1.39 -15.08
CA GLY A 224 4.80 2.02 -15.66
C GLY A 224 5.86 1.07 -16.25
N PHE A 225 5.66 -0.26 -16.25
CA PHE A 225 6.64 -1.19 -16.82
C PHE A 225 6.77 -1.04 -18.34
N ALA A 226 8.03 -1.12 -18.80
CA ALA A 226 8.36 -1.16 -20.22
C ALA A 226 8.10 -2.56 -20.79
N LEU A 227 7.65 -2.60 -22.04
CA LEU A 227 7.50 -3.84 -22.80
C LEU A 227 8.76 -4.09 -23.67
N PRO A 228 9.22 -5.34 -23.81
CA PRO A 228 8.69 -6.55 -23.18
C PRO A 228 8.98 -6.59 -21.66
N LEU A 229 8.09 -7.20 -20.89
CA LEU A 229 8.25 -7.36 -19.44
C LEU A 229 9.55 -8.12 -19.12
N LYS A 230 10.28 -7.64 -18.11
CA LYS A 230 11.49 -8.33 -17.64
C LYS A 230 11.13 -9.58 -16.86
N GLU A 231 11.99 -10.59 -16.95
CA GLU A 231 11.81 -11.84 -16.22
C GLU A 231 11.69 -11.64 -14.70
N GLU A 232 12.41 -10.68 -14.13
CA GLU A 232 12.26 -10.32 -12.70
C GLU A 232 10.83 -9.89 -12.32
N HIS A 233 10.09 -9.25 -13.23
CA HIS A 233 8.70 -8.81 -12.99
C HIS A 233 7.73 -9.98 -13.12
N LYS A 234 7.94 -10.85 -14.10
CA LYS A 234 7.16 -12.10 -14.24
C LYS A 234 7.32 -12.98 -13.01
N MET A 235 8.54 -13.12 -12.51
CA MET A 235 8.82 -13.88 -11.30
C MET A 235 8.23 -13.22 -10.06
N PHE A 236 8.16 -11.89 -10.00
CA PHE A 236 7.48 -11.17 -8.93
C PHE A 236 5.98 -11.48 -8.88
N LEU A 237 5.29 -11.46 -10.03
CA LEU A 237 3.88 -11.86 -10.12
C LEU A 237 3.67 -13.29 -9.58
N ILE A 238 4.43 -14.26 -10.08
CA ILE A 238 4.22 -15.68 -9.77
C ILE A 238 4.66 -16.05 -8.34
N ARG A 239 5.77 -15.48 -7.85
CA ARG A 239 6.35 -15.87 -6.55
C ARG A 239 5.95 -14.99 -5.37
N VAL A 240 5.40 -13.80 -5.62
CA VAL A 240 5.03 -12.86 -4.56
C VAL A 240 3.56 -12.49 -4.63
N LEU A 241 3.06 -11.94 -5.74
CA LEU A 241 1.67 -11.50 -5.83
C LEU A 241 0.68 -12.66 -5.73
N LEU A 242 0.89 -13.76 -6.47
CA LEU A 242 -0.02 -14.91 -6.39
C LEU A 242 -0.07 -15.52 -4.97
N PRO A 243 1.06 -15.78 -4.29
CA PRO A 243 1.01 -16.29 -2.92
C PRO A 243 0.35 -15.37 -1.88
N LEU A 244 0.24 -14.05 -2.11
CA LEU A 244 -0.48 -13.14 -1.21
C LEU A 244 -1.96 -13.53 -1.04
N HIS A 245 -2.56 -14.22 -2.02
CA HIS A 245 -3.94 -14.73 -1.92
C HIS A 245 -4.10 -15.83 -0.87
N LYS A 246 -3.02 -16.45 -0.41
CA LYS A 246 -3.07 -17.54 0.58
C LYS A 246 -3.41 -17.04 1.98
N VAL A 247 -2.95 -15.84 2.35
CA VAL A 247 -3.03 -15.31 3.71
C VAL A 247 -4.48 -15.08 4.11
N LYS A 248 -4.82 -15.29 5.39
CA LYS A 248 -6.20 -15.22 5.89
C LYS A 248 -6.79 -13.82 5.75
N SER A 249 -6.03 -12.80 6.11
CA SER A 249 -6.39 -11.38 6.07
C SER A 249 -6.43 -10.77 4.66
N LEU A 250 -6.66 -11.60 3.63
CA LEU A 250 -6.70 -11.17 2.23
C LEU A 250 -7.68 -10.01 2.00
N SER A 251 -8.80 -10.02 2.72
CA SER A 251 -9.88 -9.07 2.55
C SER A 251 -9.46 -7.60 2.73
N VAL A 252 -8.47 -7.34 3.59
CA VAL A 252 -7.90 -6.01 3.88
C VAL A 252 -7.22 -5.38 2.66
N TYR A 253 -6.66 -6.19 1.76
CA TYR A 253 -5.83 -5.71 0.63
C TYR A 253 -6.20 -6.33 -0.72
N HIS A 254 -7.28 -7.11 -0.78
CA HIS A 254 -7.71 -7.83 -1.98
C HIS A 254 -7.93 -6.93 -3.19
N PRO A 255 -8.64 -5.80 -3.10
CA PRO A 255 -8.86 -4.94 -4.27
C PRO A 255 -7.55 -4.43 -4.89
N GLN A 256 -6.58 -4.06 -4.06
CA GLN A 256 -5.27 -3.58 -4.50
C GLN A 256 -4.45 -4.71 -5.14
N LEU A 257 -4.57 -5.93 -4.62
CA LEU A 257 -3.90 -7.11 -5.17
C LEU A 257 -4.49 -7.51 -6.53
N ALA A 258 -5.81 -7.61 -6.63
CA ALA A 258 -6.52 -7.91 -7.87
C ALA A 258 -6.16 -6.88 -8.96
N TYR A 259 -6.16 -5.59 -8.61
CA TYR A 259 -5.69 -4.54 -9.51
C TYR A 259 -4.26 -4.79 -10.02
N CYS A 260 -3.33 -5.14 -9.14
CA CYS A 260 -1.95 -5.46 -9.54
C CYS A 260 -1.88 -6.66 -10.50
N VAL A 261 -2.68 -7.70 -10.26
CA VAL A 261 -2.74 -8.91 -11.11
C VAL A 261 -3.29 -8.57 -12.48
N VAL A 262 -4.45 -7.90 -12.56
CA VAL A 262 -5.07 -7.49 -13.82
C VAL A 262 -4.13 -6.59 -14.63
N GLN A 263 -3.46 -5.63 -13.99
CA GLN A 263 -2.47 -4.77 -14.65
C GLN A 263 -1.30 -5.55 -15.26
N PHE A 264 -0.88 -6.67 -14.66
CA PHE A 264 0.12 -7.54 -15.27
C PHE A 264 -0.39 -8.23 -16.53
N LEU A 265 -1.64 -8.68 -16.52
CA LEU A 265 -2.26 -9.38 -17.66
C LEU A 265 -2.51 -8.44 -18.84
N GLU A 266 -2.90 -7.19 -18.57
CA GLU A 266 -3.01 -6.15 -19.61
C GLU A 266 -1.67 -5.85 -20.30
N LYS A 267 -0.55 -6.01 -19.59
CA LYS A 267 0.81 -5.80 -20.14
C LYS A 267 1.33 -7.00 -20.93
N ASP A 268 0.99 -8.22 -20.53
CA ASP A 268 1.44 -9.46 -21.16
C ASP A 268 0.42 -10.58 -20.93
N SER A 269 -0.45 -10.79 -21.92
CA SER A 269 -1.53 -11.78 -21.86
C SER A 269 -1.05 -13.23 -21.72
N SER A 270 0.21 -13.53 -22.08
CA SER A 270 0.80 -14.87 -21.91
C SER A 270 0.91 -15.31 -20.44
N LEU A 271 0.79 -14.37 -19.49
CA LEU A 271 0.80 -14.64 -18.06
C LEU A 271 -0.56 -15.10 -17.52
N THR A 272 -1.62 -15.09 -18.34
CA THR A 272 -2.98 -15.39 -17.88
C THR A 272 -3.14 -16.84 -17.43
N GLU A 273 -2.61 -17.79 -18.21
CA GLU A 273 -2.66 -19.22 -17.87
C GLU A 273 -2.02 -19.51 -16.48
N PRO A 274 -0.75 -19.15 -16.21
CA PRO A 274 -0.15 -19.43 -14.91
C PRO A 274 -0.83 -18.68 -13.75
N VAL A 275 -1.41 -17.51 -13.98
CA VAL A 275 -2.19 -16.76 -12.97
C VAL A 275 -3.47 -17.50 -12.60
N ILE A 276 -4.31 -17.86 -13.57
CA ILE A 276 -5.57 -18.56 -13.31
C ILE A 276 -5.30 -19.92 -12.68
N VAL A 277 -4.31 -20.67 -13.20
CA VAL A 277 -3.92 -21.96 -12.60
C VAL A 277 -3.42 -21.78 -11.16
N GLY A 278 -2.69 -20.69 -10.88
CA GLY A 278 -2.25 -20.32 -9.54
C GLY A 278 -3.42 -20.02 -8.59
N LEU A 279 -4.38 -19.20 -9.01
CA LEU A 279 -5.59 -18.90 -8.22
C LEU A 279 -6.42 -20.16 -7.95
N LEU A 280 -6.63 -21.01 -8.97
CA LEU A 280 -7.32 -22.28 -8.81
C LEU A 280 -6.60 -23.23 -7.83
N LYS A 281 -5.26 -23.20 -7.79
CA LYS A 281 -4.47 -23.95 -6.81
C LYS A 281 -4.64 -23.42 -5.39
N PHE A 282 -4.80 -22.10 -5.22
CA PHE A 282 -4.99 -21.45 -3.91
C PHE A 282 -6.46 -21.30 -3.52
N TRP A 283 -7.38 -21.90 -4.27
CA TRP A 283 -8.82 -21.74 -4.08
C TRP A 283 -9.26 -22.03 -2.63
N PRO A 284 -9.90 -21.07 -1.93
CA PRO A 284 -10.34 -21.24 -0.55
C PRO A 284 -11.34 -22.39 -0.42
N LYS A 285 -11.12 -23.30 0.54
CA LYS A 285 -12.02 -24.45 0.78
C LYS A 285 -12.84 -24.34 2.06
N THR A 286 -12.44 -23.45 2.97
CA THR A 286 -13.03 -23.30 4.31
C THR A 286 -13.33 -21.84 4.67
N HIS A 287 -13.25 -20.92 3.71
CA HIS A 287 -13.41 -19.48 3.94
C HIS A 287 -14.25 -18.83 2.84
N SER A 288 -15.58 -18.85 3.00
CA SER A 288 -16.53 -18.40 1.99
C SER A 288 -16.37 -16.93 1.56
N PRO A 289 -16.08 -15.96 2.44
CA PRO A 289 -15.80 -14.59 2.00
C PRO A 289 -14.61 -14.49 1.02
N LYS A 290 -13.58 -15.32 1.23
CA LYS A 290 -12.42 -15.38 0.32
C LYS A 290 -12.79 -16.05 -1.00
N GLU A 291 -13.67 -17.05 -0.97
CA GLU A 291 -14.18 -17.66 -2.20
C GLU A 291 -14.94 -16.64 -3.06
N VAL A 292 -15.73 -15.76 -2.44
CA VAL A 292 -16.39 -14.64 -3.14
C VAL A 292 -15.37 -13.65 -3.70
N MET A 293 -14.30 -13.32 -2.95
CA MET A 293 -13.20 -12.48 -3.43
C MET A 293 -12.50 -13.08 -4.66
N PHE A 294 -12.16 -14.37 -4.62
CA PHE A 294 -11.57 -15.07 -5.78
C PHE A 294 -12.51 -15.08 -6.98
N LEU A 295 -13.82 -15.21 -6.77
CA LEU A 295 -14.81 -15.09 -7.85
C LEU A 295 -14.90 -13.65 -8.38
N ASN A 296 -14.71 -12.62 -7.55
CA ASN A 296 -14.62 -11.24 -8.03
C ASN A 296 -13.39 -11.05 -8.93
N GLU A 297 -12.22 -11.40 -8.43
CA GLU A 297 -10.96 -11.24 -9.16
C GLU A 297 -10.93 -12.06 -10.45
N LEU A 298 -11.45 -13.30 -10.44
CA LEU A 298 -11.53 -14.10 -11.66
C LEU A 298 -12.45 -13.48 -12.71
N GLU A 299 -13.51 -12.78 -12.33
CA GLU A 299 -14.34 -12.07 -13.32
C GLU A 299 -13.56 -10.93 -13.95
N GLU A 300 -12.88 -10.11 -13.13
CA GLU A 300 -12.03 -9.01 -13.64
C GLU A 300 -10.91 -9.51 -14.57
N ILE A 301 -10.32 -10.68 -14.26
CA ILE A 301 -9.33 -11.32 -15.13
C ILE A 301 -9.97 -11.79 -16.44
N LEU A 302 -11.19 -12.34 -16.39
CA LEU A 302 -11.91 -12.79 -17.59
C LEU A 302 -12.38 -11.62 -18.45
N ASP A 303 -12.56 -10.42 -17.90
CA ASP A 303 -12.89 -9.22 -18.70
C ASP A 303 -11.75 -8.77 -19.62
N VAL A 304 -10.50 -9.11 -19.27
CA VAL A 304 -9.30 -8.75 -20.05
C VAL A 304 -8.64 -9.94 -20.75
N ILE A 305 -9.16 -11.16 -20.59
CA ILE A 305 -8.55 -12.37 -21.17
C ILE A 305 -8.68 -12.39 -22.69
N GLU A 306 -7.62 -12.77 -23.40
CA GLU A 306 -7.73 -13.04 -24.83
C GLU A 306 -8.38 -14.43 -25.08
N PRO A 307 -9.20 -14.60 -26.15
CA PRO A 307 -9.80 -15.90 -26.47
C PRO A 307 -8.79 -17.04 -26.63
N SER A 308 -7.58 -16.73 -27.15
CA SER A 308 -6.45 -17.67 -27.29
C SER A 308 -5.97 -18.22 -25.95
N GLU A 309 -5.94 -17.39 -24.92
CA GLU A 309 -5.54 -17.76 -23.55
C GLU A 309 -6.69 -18.44 -22.80
N PHE A 310 -7.94 -17.99 -23.02
CA PHE A 310 -9.13 -18.58 -22.41
C PHE A 310 -9.27 -20.07 -22.70
N VAL A 311 -9.03 -20.50 -23.94
CA VAL A 311 -9.14 -21.91 -24.35
C VAL A 311 -8.19 -22.82 -23.56
N LYS A 312 -7.06 -22.31 -23.06
CA LYS A 312 -6.09 -23.07 -22.26
C LYS A 312 -6.60 -23.36 -20.84
N VAL A 313 -7.40 -22.45 -20.28
CA VAL A 313 -7.82 -22.47 -18.87
C VAL A 313 -9.31 -22.77 -18.65
N MET A 314 -10.15 -22.71 -19.70
CA MET A 314 -11.60 -22.82 -19.57
C MET A 314 -12.05 -24.12 -18.89
N GLU A 315 -11.43 -25.26 -19.21
CA GLU A 315 -11.88 -26.53 -18.61
C GLU A 315 -11.64 -26.60 -17.09
N PRO A 316 -10.42 -26.36 -16.55
CA PRO A 316 -10.23 -26.34 -15.10
C PRO A 316 -11.00 -25.20 -14.41
N LEU A 317 -11.12 -24.03 -15.05
CA LEU A 317 -11.90 -22.90 -14.54
C LEU A 317 -13.38 -23.26 -14.34
N PHE A 318 -14.04 -23.76 -15.39
CA PHE A 318 -15.46 -24.10 -15.32
C PHE A 318 -15.76 -25.32 -14.46
N ARG A 319 -14.79 -26.24 -14.27
CA ARG A 319 -14.91 -27.29 -13.25
C ARG A 319 -14.95 -26.71 -11.83
N GLN A 320 -14.25 -25.61 -11.57
CA GLN A 320 -14.32 -24.92 -10.28
C GLN A 320 -15.61 -24.10 -10.16
N LEU A 321 -16.01 -23.33 -11.19
CA LEU A 321 -17.28 -22.60 -11.21
C LEU A 321 -18.49 -23.51 -11.00
N ALA A 322 -18.51 -24.71 -11.60
CA ALA A 322 -19.57 -25.70 -11.38
C ALA A 322 -19.73 -26.09 -9.91
N LYS A 323 -18.62 -26.14 -9.15
CA LYS A 323 -18.65 -26.37 -7.69
C LYS A 323 -19.18 -25.15 -6.95
N CYS A 324 -18.76 -23.95 -7.34
CA CYS A 324 -19.22 -22.70 -6.72
C CYS A 324 -20.73 -22.49 -6.91
N VAL A 325 -21.24 -22.73 -8.12
CA VAL A 325 -22.69 -22.72 -8.42
C VAL A 325 -23.46 -23.76 -7.62
N SER A 326 -22.83 -24.89 -7.31
CA SER A 326 -23.41 -25.93 -6.45
C SER A 326 -23.14 -25.73 -4.96
N SER A 327 -22.55 -24.60 -4.57
CA SER A 327 -22.21 -24.33 -3.18
C SER A 327 -23.49 -24.18 -2.36
N PRO A 328 -23.57 -24.79 -1.16
CA PRO A 328 -24.69 -24.53 -0.25
C PRO A 328 -24.64 -23.11 0.33
N HIS A 329 -23.51 -22.42 0.21
CA HIS A 329 -23.35 -21.05 0.69
C HIS A 329 -23.89 -20.05 -0.36
N PHE A 330 -24.99 -19.36 -0.03
CA PHE A 330 -25.72 -18.56 -1.01
C PHE A 330 -24.86 -17.48 -1.66
N GLN A 331 -24.03 -16.73 -0.92
CA GLN A 331 -23.18 -15.68 -1.49
C GLN A 331 -22.19 -16.20 -2.53
N VAL A 332 -21.69 -17.44 -2.36
CA VAL A 332 -20.76 -18.05 -3.31
C VAL A 332 -21.50 -18.47 -4.58
N ALA A 333 -22.65 -19.13 -4.43
CA ALA A 333 -23.47 -19.57 -5.56
C ALA A 333 -24.01 -18.40 -6.37
N GLU A 334 -24.57 -17.39 -5.70
CA GLU A 334 -25.06 -16.16 -6.31
C GLU A 334 -23.95 -15.45 -7.08
N ARG A 335 -22.78 -15.28 -6.45
CA ARG A 335 -21.65 -14.60 -7.09
C ARG A 335 -21.16 -15.33 -8.34
N ALA A 336 -21.07 -16.67 -8.27
CA ALA A 336 -20.67 -17.49 -9.41
C ALA A 336 -21.70 -17.47 -10.54
N LEU A 337 -22.99 -17.48 -10.22
CA LEU A 337 -24.07 -17.35 -11.21
C LEU A 337 -24.10 -15.97 -11.87
N TYR A 338 -23.62 -14.92 -11.19
CA TYR A 338 -23.58 -13.57 -11.74
C TYR A 338 -22.69 -13.45 -12.99
N TYR A 339 -21.75 -14.37 -13.21
CA TYR A 339 -20.93 -14.41 -14.43
C TYR A 339 -21.76 -14.51 -15.71
N TRP A 340 -22.97 -15.07 -15.65
CA TRP A 340 -23.88 -15.15 -16.80
C TRP A 340 -24.47 -13.79 -17.22
N ASN A 341 -24.32 -12.75 -16.38
CA ASN A 341 -24.74 -11.39 -16.72
C ASN A 341 -23.66 -10.61 -17.47
N ASN A 342 -22.42 -11.12 -17.52
CA ASN A 342 -21.32 -10.48 -18.20
C ASN A 342 -21.33 -10.87 -19.69
N GLU A 343 -21.56 -9.90 -20.57
CA GLU A 343 -21.68 -10.12 -22.01
C GLU A 343 -20.40 -10.73 -22.62
N TYR A 344 -19.23 -10.29 -22.15
CA TYR A 344 -17.96 -10.78 -22.68
C TYR A 344 -17.73 -12.24 -22.28
N ILE A 345 -17.90 -12.58 -21.00
CA ILE A 345 -17.82 -13.97 -20.52
C ILE A 345 -18.82 -14.86 -21.27
N MET A 346 -20.05 -14.37 -21.47
CA MET A 346 -21.07 -15.11 -22.21
C MET A 346 -20.68 -15.37 -23.67
N SER A 347 -20.02 -14.42 -24.33
CA SER A 347 -19.48 -14.63 -25.68
C SER A 347 -18.42 -15.74 -25.70
N LEU A 348 -17.47 -15.74 -24.76
CA LEU A 348 -16.44 -16.77 -24.62
C LEU A 348 -17.04 -18.15 -24.36
N ILE A 349 -18.09 -18.22 -23.54
CA ILE A 349 -18.84 -19.45 -23.26
C ILE A 349 -19.53 -19.96 -24.53
N SER A 350 -20.19 -19.09 -25.29
CA SER A 350 -20.90 -19.44 -26.52
C SER A 350 -19.95 -20.07 -27.54
N ASP A 351 -18.80 -19.45 -27.77
CA ASP A 351 -17.80 -19.92 -28.74
C ASP A 351 -17.18 -21.28 -28.34
N ASN A 352 -17.19 -21.61 -27.03
CA ASN A 352 -16.61 -22.82 -26.48
C ASN A 352 -17.64 -23.77 -25.86
N ALA A 353 -18.92 -23.62 -26.23
CA ALA A 353 -20.04 -24.30 -25.58
C ALA A 353 -19.92 -25.82 -25.61
N ALA A 354 -19.34 -26.38 -26.68
CA ALA A 354 -19.13 -27.82 -26.84
C ALA A 354 -18.33 -28.46 -25.69
N LYS A 355 -17.41 -27.70 -25.06
CA LYS A 355 -16.61 -28.15 -23.92
C LYS A 355 -17.15 -27.67 -22.58
N ILE A 356 -17.68 -26.45 -22.52
CA ILE A 356 -18.13 -25.82 -21.26
C ILE A 356 -19.48 -26.36 -20.79
N LEU A 357 -20.45 -26.51 -21.71
CA LEU A 357 -21.81 -26.88 -21.34
C LEU A 357 -21.90 -28.25 -20.65
N PRO A 358 -21.19 -29.31 -21.09
CA PRO A 358 -21.18 -30.60 -20.38
C PRO A 358 -20.64 -30.52 -18.95
N ILE A 359 -19.78 -29.55 -18.64
CA ILE A 359 -19.21 -29.35 -17.30
C ILE A 359 -20.22 -28.65 -16.39
N MET A 360 -20.88 -27.61 -16.91
CA MET A 360 -21.78 -26.76 -16.11
C MET A 360 -23.19 -27.34 -15.94
N PHE A 361 -23.71 -28.04 -16.96
CA PHE A 361 -25.09 -28.50 -16.98
C PHE A 361 -25.48 -29.38 -15.77
N PRO A 362 -24.66 -30.36 -15.32
CA PRO A 362 -25.00 -31.18 -14.15
C PRO A 362 -25.17 -30.36 -12.87
N ALA A 363 -24.32 -29.35 -12.67
CA ALA A 363 -24.39 -28.45 -11.51
C ALA A 363 -25.68 -27.62 -11.54
N LEU A 364 -26.00 -26.99 -12.66
CA LEU A 364 -27.21 -26.16 -12.80
C LEU A 364 -28.49 -27.00 -12.68
N TYR A 365 -28.54 -28.15 -13.35
CA TYR A 365 -29.73 -29.02 -13.36
C TYR A 365 -30.04 -29.66 -12.01
N LYS A 366 -29.01 -30.03 -11.23
CA LYS A 366 -29.21 -30.61 -9.90
C LYS A 366 -29.80 -29.58 -8.93
N ASN A 367 -29.27 -28.36 -8.93
CA ASN A 367 -29.68 -27.33 -7.97
C ASN A 367 -31.06 -26.73 -8.29
N SER A 368 -31.49 -26.71 -9.56
CA SER A 368 -32.83 -26.21 -9.91
C SER A 368 -33.99 -26.99 -9.29
N LYS A 369 -33.75 -28.23 -8.81
CA LYS A 369 -34.77 -29.09 -8.21
C LYS A 369 -34.80 -29.06 -6.69
N SER A 370 -33.72 -28.65 -6.03
CA SER A 370 -33.55 -28.89 -4.59
C SER A 370 -32.75 -27.83 -3.84
N HIS A 371 -32.53 -26.64 -4.43
CA HIS A 371 -31.82 -25.57 -3.73
C HIS A 371 -32.68 -24.99 -2.59
N TRP A 372 -32.07 -24.81 -1.41
CA TRP A 372 -32.78 -24.39 -0.20
C TRP A 372 -33.11 -22.90 -0.19
N ASN A 373 -32.25 -22.08 -0.83
CA ASN A 373 -32.47 -20.65 -1.02
C ASN A 373 -33.21 -20.42 -2.34
N LYS A 374 -34.33 -19.70 -2.29
CA LYS A 374 -35.33 -19.59 -3.37
C LYS A 374 -34.98 -18.55 -4.41
#